data_AF-A0A5X6EXE0-F1
#
_entry.id   AF-A0A5X6EXE0-F1
#
_cell.length_a   1.000
_cell.length_b   1.000
_cell.length_c   1.000
_cell.angle_alpha   90.00
_cell.angle_beta   90.00
_cell.angle_gamma   90.00
#
_symmetry.space_group_name_H-M   'P 1'
#
loop_
_entity.id
_entity.type
_entity.pdbx_description
1 polymer ?
#
loop_
_entity_poly.entity_id
_entity_poly.type
_entity_poly.pdbx_seq_one_letter_code
_entity_poly.pdbx_strand_id
1 'polypeptide(L)'
;MLPSLNYITLTLVLQAVRDGNINYCNAIGLTLDEVRELNKLTLDEFLFISKTPAIFLDISVNHERLQYNLLRSRQELHLQQQINRAVRL
;
A
#
# COMPACT_ATOMS: atom_id res chain seq x y z
N MET A 1 -7.80 -11.74 15.62
CA MET A 1 -8.40 -10.45 15.22
C MET A 1 -7.69 -9.99 13.95
N LEU A 2 -8.42 -9.46 12.97
CA LEU A 2 -7.77 -8.77 11.85
C LEU A 2 -6.99 -7.57 12.43
N PRO A 3 -5.73 -7.35 12.01
CA PRO A 3 -4.99 -6.18 12.44
C PRO A 3 -5.79 -4.92 12.07
N SER A 4 -5.76 -3.91 12.94
CA SER A 4 -6.42 -2.63 12.68
C SER A 4 -5.90 -2.05 11.36
N LEU A 5 -6.74 -1.31 10.65
CA LEU A 5 -6.33 -0.60 9.44
C LEU A 5 -5.11 0.28 9.71
N ASN A 6 -5.10 0.94 10.88
CA ASN A 6 -3.97 1.71 11.38
C ASN A 6 -2.69 0.86 11.44
N TYR A 7 -2.71 -0.35 12.00
CA TYR A 7 -1.53 -1.21 12.08
C TYR A 7 -0.95 -1.55 10.70
N ILE A 8 -1.81 -1.99 9.76
CA ILE A 8 -1.36 -2.41 8.42
C ILE A 8 -0.79 -1.22 7.66
N THR A 9 -1.54 -0.12 7.60
CA THR A 9 -1.14 1.07 6.83
C THR A 9 0.10 1.72 7.42
N LEU A 10 0.21 1.82 8.76
CA LEU A 10 1.35 2.45 9.42
C LEU A 10 2.62 1.60 9.30
N THR A 11 2.49 0.27 9.24
CA THR A 11 3.62 -0.63 8.91
C THR A 11 4.17 -0.35 7.51
N LEU A 12 3.29 -0.24 6.50
CA LEU A 12 3.69 0.07 5.12
C LEU A 12 4.31 1.46 5.00
N VAL A 13 3.75 2.44 5.71
CA VAL A 13 4.29 3.80 5.77
C VAL A 13 5.69 3.78 6.40
N LEU A 14 5.87 3.15 7.55
CA LEU A 14 7.18 3.08 8.21
C LEU A 14 8.23 2.38 7.35
N GLN A 15 7.85 1.35 6.61
CA GLN A 15 8.74 0.71 5.65
C GLN A 15 9.18 1.70 4.57
N ALA A 16 8.25 2.42 3.95
CA ALA A 16 8.59 3.42 2.93
C ALA A 16 9.44 4.58 3.47
N VAL A 17 9.20 5.00 4.72
CA VAL A 17 10.01 6.01 5.40
C VAL A 17 11.44 5.50 5.61
N ARG A 18 11.61 4.25 6.06
CA ARG A 18 12.93 3.61 6.26
C ARG A 18 13.68 3.41 4.94
N ASP A 19 12.96 3.07 3.88
CA ASP A 19 13.52 2.91 2.53
C ASP A 19 13.86 4.26 1.87
N GLY A 20 13.56 5.39 2.53
CA GLY A 20 13.80 6.73 2.00
C GLY A 20 12.89 7.10 0.82
N ASN A 21 11.77 6.41 0.65
CA ASN A 21 10.84 6.62 -0.46
C ASN A 21 9.89 7.80 -0.20
N ILE A 22 10.47 9.01 -0.17
CA ILE A 22 9.74 10.26 0.11
C ILE A 22 8.60 10.50 -0.89
N ASN A 23 8.79 10.12 -2.16
CA ASN A 23 7.75 10.24 -3.19
C ASN A 23 6.50 9.43 -2.84
N TYR A 24 6.67 8.22 -2.30
CA TYR A 24 5.55 7.40 -1.86
C TYR A 24 4.88 7.99 -0.61
N CYS A 25 5.66 8.46 0.37
CA CYS A 25 5.11 9.12 1.55
C CYS A 25 4.27 10.36 1.17
N ASN A 26 4.77 11.20 0.25
CA ASN A 26 4.04 12.36 -0.27
C ASN A 26 2.77 11.95 -1.02
N ALA A 27 2.82 10.86 -1.81
CA ALA A 27 1.66 10.38 -2.56
C ALA A 27 0.52 9.86 -1.66
N ILE A 28 0.85 9.39 -0.45
CA ILE A 28 -0.13 8.99 0.57
C ILE A 28 -0.66 10.21 1.35
N GLY A 29 -0.05 11.39 1.17
CA GLY A 29 -0.47 12.64 1.81
C GLY A 29 0.26 12.98 3.10
N LEU A 30 1.36 12.28 3.43
CA LEU A 30 2.20 12.62 4.57
C LEU A 30 3.04 13.86 4.27
N THR A 31 3.14 14.73 5.26
CA THR A 31 4.08 15.87 5.24
C THR A 31 5.49 15.40 5.60
N LEU A 32 6.50 16.23 5.24
CA LEU A 32 7.89 15.95 5.58
C LEU A 32 8.13 15.89 7.09
N ASP A 33 7.41 16.69 7.88
CA ASP A 33 7.55 16.69 9.33
C ASP A 33 6.93 15.42 9.94
N GLU A 34 5.77 14.98 9.47
CA GLU A 34 5.18 13.70 9.88
C GLU A 34 6.10 12.52 9.52
N VAL A 35 6.70 12.52 8.32
CA VAL A 35 7.68 11.49 7.92
C VAL A 35 8.87 11.45 8.89
N ARG A 36 9.37 12.62 9.31
CA ARG A 36 10.48 12.72 10.28
C ARG A 36 10.09 12.18 11.65
N GLU A 37 8.90 12.49 12.13
CA GLU A 37 8.42 11.99 13.42
C GLU A 37 8.15 10.47 13.38
N LEU A 38 7.57 9.98 12.29
CA LEU A 38 7.38 8.54 12.07
C LEU A 38 8.71 7.78 12.05
N ASN A 39 9.78 8.36 11.50
CA ASN A 39 11.10 7.73 11.47
C ASN A 39 11.76 7.63 12.86
N LYS A 40 11.30 8.42 13.84
CA LYS A 40 11.80 8.41 15.22
C LYS A 40 11.00 7.49 16.14
N LEU A 41 9.86 6.97 15.68
CA LEU A 41 8.98 6.13 16.49
C LEU A 41 9.72 4.93 17.07
N THR A 42 9.58 4.77 18.38
CA THR A 42 9.92 3.52 19.06
C THR A 42 8.87 2.44 18.80
N LEU A 43 9.22 1.18 19.10
CA LEU A 43 8.28 0.06 18.95
C LEU A 43 7.04 0.23 19.84
N ASP A 44 7.22 0.77 21.05
CA ASP A 44 6.13 0.96 22.02
C ASP A 44 5.16 2.04 21.55
N GLU A 45 5.67 3.16 21.06
CA GLU A 45 4.84 4.24 20.50
C GLU A 45 4.09 3.77 19.23
N PHE A 46 4.75 3.01 18.36
CA PHE A 46 4.10 2.39 17.21
C PHE A 46 2.93 1.49 17.65
N LEU A 47 3.15 0.63 18.64
CA LEU A 47 2.13 -0.28 19.12
C LEU A 47 0.96 0.46 19.76
N PHE A 48 1.23 1.56 20.46
CA PHE A 48 0.21 2.42 21.04
C PHE A 48 -0.66 3.08 19.95
N ILE A 49 -0.02 3.74 18.98
CA ILE A 49 -0.71 4.47 17.91
C ILE A 49 -1.50 3.50 17.01
N SER A 50 -0.93 2.35 16.66
CA SER A 50 -1.58 1.35 15.81
C SER A 50 -2.86 0.75 16.43
N LYS A 51 -2.97 0.72 17.76
CA LYS A 51 -4.14 0.23 18.51
C LYS A 51 -5.18 1.31 18.82
N THR A 52 -4.93 2.55 18.41
CA THR A 52 -5.86 3.66 18.65
C THR A 52 -7.18 3.41 17.89
N PRO A 53 -8.35 3.59 18.54
CA PRO A 53 -9.65 3.37 17.91
C PRO A 53 -10.02 4.43 16.87
N ALA A 54 -9.43 5.63 16.98
CA ALA A 54 -9.56 6.67 15.97
C ALA A 54 -8.81 6.27 14.70
N ILE A 55 -9.49 6.30 13.56
CA ILE A 55 -8.88 6.12 12.25
C ILE A 55 -8.29 7.47 11.84
N PHE A 56 -6.97 7.51 11.70
CA PHE A 56 -6.23 8.68 11.21
C PHE A 56 -5.52 8.39 9.89
N LEU A 57 -5.55 7.13 9.42
CA LEU A 57 -5.11 6.71 8.10
C LEU A 57 -6.33 6.24 7.30
N ASP A 58 -6.73 7.03 6.33
CA ASP A 58 -7.80 6.66 5.40
C ASP A 58 -7.19 6.02 4.14
N ILE A 59 -7.84 4.97 3.62
CA ILE A 59 -7.44 4.32 2.37
C ILE A 59 -8.44 4.71 1.30
N SER A 60 -8.01 5.53 0.35
CA SER A 60 -8.79 5.82 -0.86
C SER A 60 -8.49 4.79 -1.95
N VAL A 61 -9.54 4.29 -2.59
CA VAL A 61 -9.42 3.38 -3.74
C VAL A 61 -9.70 4.16 -5.02
N ASN A 62 -8.72 4.23 -5.92
CA ASN A 62 -8.97 4.70 -7.28
C ASN A 62 -9.68 3.60 -8.07
N HIS A 63 -11.01 3.65 -8.08
CA HIS A 63 -11.87 2.61 -8.67
C HIS A 63 -11.67 2.45 -10.19
N GLU A 64 -11.42 3.54 -10.91
CA GLU A 64 -11.16 3.50 -12.35
C GLU A 64 -9.87 2.74 -12.67
N ARG A 65 -8.78 3.08 -11.97
CA ARG A 65 -7.49 2.38 -12.12
C ARG A 65 -7.61 0.93 -11.69
N LEU A 66 -8.34 0.63 -10.62
CA LEU A 66 -8.57 -0.74 -10.19
C LEU A 66 -9.29 -1.54 -11.29
N GLN A 67 -10.39 -1.03 -11.81
CA GLN A 67 -11.15 -1.68 -12.88
C GLN A 67 -10.31 -1.87 -14.14
N TYR A 68 -9.57 -0.85 -14.56
CA TYR A 68 -8.65 -0.92 -15.69
C TYR A 68 -7.61 -2.03 -15.53
N ASN A 69 -6.96 -2.11 -14.36
CA ASN A 69 -5.96 -3.14 -14.09
C ASN A 69 -6.56 -4.55 -14.05
N LEU A 70 -7.77 -4.71 -13.50
CA LEU A 70 -8.48 -5.99 -13.49
C LEU A 70 -8.80 -6.47 -14.92
N LEU A 71 -9.23 -5.57 -15.80
CA LEU A 71 -9.49 -5.90 -17.21
C LEU A 71 -8.21 -6.27 -17.96
N ARG A 72 -7.16 -5.45 -17.80
CA ARG A 72 -5.82 -5.69 -18.37
C ARG A 72 -5.26 -7.05 -17.96
N SER A 73 -5.30 -7.38 -16.67
CA SER A 73 -4.78 -8.65 -16.15
C SER A 73 -5.46 -9.87 -16.80
N ARG A 74 -6.78 -9.79 -17.00
CA ARG A 74 -7.55 -10.87 -17.66
C ARG A 74 -7.19 -11.00 -19.14
N GLN A 75 -6.99 -9.86 -19.84
CA GLN A 75 -6.59 -9.86 -21.25
C GLN A 75 -5.19 -10.46 -21.43
N GLU A 76 -4.24 -10.11 -20.57
CA GLU A 76 -2.87 -10.65 -20.61
C GLU A 76 -2.86 -12.16 -20.34
N LEU A 77 -3.64 -12.62 -19.36
CA LEU A 77 -3.78 -14.06 -19.08
C LEU A 77 -4.35 -14.80 -20.30
N HIS A 78 -5.37 -14.23 -20.95
CA HIS A 78 -5.96 -14.82 -22.16
C HIS A 78 -4.96 -14.88 -23.32
N LEU A 79 -4.19 -13.80 -23.53
CA LEU A 79 -3.14 -13.75 -24.54
C LEU A 79 -2.06 -14.81 -24.27
N GLN A 80 -1.59 -14.94 -23.03
CA GLN A 80 -0.64 -15.99 -22.66
C GLN A 80 -1.18 -17.40 -22.94
N GLN A 81 -2.46 -17.64 -22.66
CA GLN A 81 -3.09 -18.93 -22.97
C GLN A 81 -3.14 -19.20 -24.48
N GLN A 82 -3.41 -18.18 -25.31
CA GLN A 82 -3.39 -18.33 -26.76
C GLN A 82 -1.99 -18.61 -27.30
N ILE A 83 -0.98 -17.87 -26.82
CA ILE A 83 0.43 -18.10 -27.19
C ILE A 83 0.84 -19.52 -26.80
N ASN A 84 0.55 -19.96 -25.58
CA ASN A 84 0.88 -21.31 -25.11
C ASN A 84 0.17 -22.41 -25.93
N ARG A 85 -1.01 -22.14 -26.49
CA ARG A 85 -1.68 -23.07 -27.41
C ARG A 85 -1.02 -23.08 -28.78
N ALA A 86 -0.66 -21.92 -29.33
CA ALA A 86 -0.01 -21.79 -30.62
C ALA A 86 1.40 -22.40 -30.65
N VAL A 87 2.15 -22.30 -29.54
CA VAL A 87 3.51 -22.88 -29.42
C VAL A 87 3.49 -24.42 -29.28
N ARG A 88 2.34 -25.00 -28.91
CA ARG A 88 2.18 -26.47 -28.78
C ARG A 88 1.72 -27.16 -30.06
N LEU A 89 1.36 -26.40 -31.10
CA LEU A 89 1.01 -26.88 -32.44
C LEU A 89 2.24 -26.79 -33.34
#